data_AF-A0AAX4HLF8-F1
#
_entry.id   AF-A0AAX4HLF8-F1
#
_cell.length_a   1.000
_cell.length_b   1.000
_cell.length_c   1.000
_cell.angle_alpha   90.00
_cell.angle_beta   90.00
_cell.angle_gamma   90.00
#
_symmetry.space_group_name_H-M   'P 1'
#
loop_
_entity.id
_entity.type
_entity.pdbx_description
1 polymer ?
#
loop_
_entity_poly.entity_id
_entity_poly.type
_entity_poly.pdbx_seq_one_letter_code
_entity_poly.pdbx_strand_id
1 'polypeptide(L)'
;MTKSVLPLALAVGLFSVEASLAAVPTLAKTFDTNVTTVGMTSSQESKIQSAERKIRAVIGSEEFRTRVLNHTYAGKKQFLSNNGLTNAQIYQKILEGAEKLTPTKNNAMDITVKLYYQNSSTVGYTTTSSKVINMNTKFFNKYTSSEVAHNMMHEWMHKLGYSHTSYYTSSRIYSVPYALGKIMNELAPKY
;
A
#
# COMPACT_ATOMS: atom_id res chain seq x y z
N MET A 1 53.12 -46.74 11.91
CA MET A 1 51.78 -46.17 12.21
C MET A 1 51.82 -44.67 11.97
N THR A 2 51.55 -44.22 10.74
CA THR A 2 51.54 -42.80 10.36
C THR A 2 50.09 -42.41 10.04
N LYS A 3 49.48 -41.64 10.94
CA LYS A 3 48.10 -41.15 10.75
C LYS A 3 48.14 -39.93 9.82
N SER A 4 47.57 -40.12 8.64
CA SER A 4 47.21 -39.07 7.70
C SER A 4 46.06 -38.23 8.27
N VAL A 5 46.17 -36.91 8.22
CA VAL A 5 45.12 -35.97 8.61
C VAL A 5 44.71 -35.21 7.36
N LEU A 6 43.52 -35.50 6.83
CA LEU A 6 42.91 -34.73 5.75
C LEU A 6 42.36 -33.40 6.32
N PRO A 7 42.48 -32.27 5.59
CA PRO A 7 41.82 -31.04 5.98
C PRO A 7 40.34 -31.10 5.60
N LEU A 8 39.48 -30.76 6.57
CA LEU A 8 38.04 -30.60 6.40
C LEU A 8 37.78 -29.26 5.69
N ALA A 9 37.48 -29.31 4.39
CA ALA A 9 37.06 -28.13 3.63
C ALA A 9 35.63 -27.73 4.04
N LEU A 10 35.50 -26.58 4.70
CA LEU A 10 34.22 -25.98 5.06
C LEU A 10 33.60 -25.34 3.80
N ALA A 11 32.66 -26.05 3.17
CA ALA A 11 31.88 -25.50 2.07
C ALA A 11 30.90 -24.45 2.62
N VAL A 12 31.23 -23.17 2.46
CA VAL A 12 30.31 -22.06 2.68
C VAL A 12 29.30 -22.05 1.52
N GLY A 13 28.14 -22.67 1.75
CA GLY A 13 27.02 -22.62 0.81
C GLY A 13 26.47 -21.21 0.69
N LEU A 14 26.78 -20.53 -0.41
CA LEU A 14 26.08 -19.32 -0.85
C LEU A 14 24.64 -19.71 -1.22
N PHE A 15 23.70 -19.53 -0.28
CA PHE A 15 22.29 -19.52 -0.61
C PHE A 15 21.97 -18.19 -1.31
N SER A 16 22.10 -18.17 -2.63
CA SER A 16 21.45 -17.14 -3.46
C SER A 16 19.95 -17.33 -3.33
N VAL A 17 19.28 -16.47 -2.57
CA VAL A 17 17.82 -16.38 -2.54
C VAL A 17 17.39 -15.71 -3.84
N GLU A 18 17.34 -16.48 -4.92
CA GLU A 18 16.59 -16.10 -6.10
C GLU A 18 15.14 -15.92 -5.66
N ALA A 19 14.69 -14.67 -5.58
CA ALA A 19 13.30 -14.35 -5.37
C ALA A 19 12.53 -14.95 -6.54
N SER A 20 11.94 -16.13 -6.33
CA SER A 20 11.19 -16.79 -7.39
C SER A 20 10.08 -15.86 -7.87
N LEU A 21 9.87 -15.86 -9.18
CA LEU A 21 8.72 -15.28 -9.87
C LEU A 21 7.43 -16.04 -9.50
N ALA A 22 7.19 -16.27 -8.20
CA ALA A 22 5.94 -16.83 -7.73
C ALA A 22 4.80 -15.95 -8.27
N ALA A 23 3.82 -16.58 -8.90
CA ALA A 23 2.67 -15.90 -9.46
C ALA A 23 1.98 -15.02 -8.39
N VAL A 24 1.33 -13.93 -8.84
CA VAL A 24 0.44 -13.11 -8.01
C VAL A 24 -0.42 -14.02 -7.11
N PRO A 25 -0.35 -13.89 -5.77
CA PRO A 25 -1.13 -14.72 -4.86
C PRO A 25 -2.63 -14.64 -5.18
N THR A 26 -3.35 -15.74 -5.00
CA THR A 26 -4.81 -15.78 -5.21
C THR A 26 -5.53 -14.66 -4.46
N LEU A 27 -5.11 -14.38 -3.22
CA LEU A 27 -5.65 -13.25 -2.43
C LEU A 27 -5.60 -11.92 -3.17
N ALA A 28 -4.50 -11.61 -3.85
CA ALA A 28 -4.39 -10.37 -4.61
C ALA A 28 -5.38 -10.31 -5.78
N LYS A 29 -5.65 -11.43 -6.45
CA LYS A 29 -6.63 -11.51 -7.54
C LYS A 29 -8.07 -11.40 -7.04
N THR A 30 -8.33 -11.78 -5.81
CA THR A 30 -9.64 -11.71 -5.15
C THR A 30 -9.77 -10.52 -4.22
N PHE A 31 -8.82 -9.58 -4.24
CA PHE A 31 -8.84 -8.40 -3.37
C PHE A 31 -10.02 -7.51 -3.71
N ASP A 32 -10.77 -7.07 -2.69
CA ASP A 32 -11.98 -6.27 -2.88
C ASP A 32 -11.92 -4.91 -2.17
N THR A 33 -12.92 -4.08 -2.44
CA THR A 33 -13.10 -2.76 -1.81
C THR A 33 -14.53 -2.62 -1.32
N ASN A 34 -14.68 -2.41 -0.01
CA ASN A 34 -15.95 -2.13 0.65
C ASN A 34 -16.00 -0.63 0.99
N VAL A 35 -16.15 0.21 -0.04
CA VAL A 35 -16.19 1.66 0.16
C VAL A 35 -17.62 2.16 0.33
N THR A 36 -17.82 2.95 1.38
CA THR A 36 -19.06 3.70 1.60
C THR A 36 -18.82 5.19 1.37
N THR A 37 -19.78 5.89 0.77
CA THR A 37 -19.72 7.34 0.54
C THR A 37 -20.71 8.08 1.44
N VAL A 38 -20.38 9.29 1.88
CA VAL A 38 -21.26 10.12 2.72
C VAL A 38 -21.51 11.46 2.06
N GLY A 39 -22.79 11.76 1.78
CA GLY A 39 -23.24 13.06 1.28
C GLY A 39 -22.68 13.43 -0.09
N MET A 40 -22.38 12.45 -0.93
CA MET A 40 -21.85 12.65 -2.28
C MET A 40 -22.98 12.68 -3.32
N THR A 41 -22.75 13.39 -4.43
CA THR A 41 -23.60 13.27 -5.62
C THR A 41 -23.24 12.01 -6.41
N SER A 42 -24.14 11.55 -7.28
CA SER A 42 -23.90 10.36 -8.10
C SER A 42 -22.65 10.46 -8.98
N SER A 43 -22.27 11.66 -9.45
CA SER A 43 -21.05 11.85 -10.23
C SER A 43 -19.78 11.74 -9.38
N GLN A 44 -19.83 12.20 -8.13
CA GLN A 44 -18.73 12.05 -7.18
C GLN A 44 -18.57 10.58 -6.77
N GLU A 45 -19.68 9.87 -6.51
CA GLU A 45 -19.68 8.44 -6.23
C GLU A 45 -19.13 7.63 -7.41
N SER A 46 -19.52 7.98 -8.63
CA SER A 46 -18.98 7.34 -9.84
C SER A 46 -17.45 7.50 -9.96
N LYS A 47 -16.90 8.64 -9.52
CA LYS A 47 -15.44 8.87 -9.47
C LYS A 47 -14.77 8.00 -8.41
N ILE A 48 -15.38 7.86 -7.22
CA ILE A 48 -14.92 6.94 -6.17
C ILE A 48 -14.94 5.50 -6.67
N GLN A 49 -16.04 5.04 -7.27
CA GLN A 49 -16.15 3.69 -7.83
C GLN A 49 -15.12 3.43 -8.95
N SER A 50 -14.79 4.45 -9.74
CA SER A 50 -13.70 4.36 -10.73
C SER A 50 -12.34 4.18 -10.05
N ALA A 51 -12.09 4.90 -8.95
CA ALA A 51 -10.87 4.72 -8.16
C ALA A 51 -10.81 3.33 -7.50
N GLU A 52 -11.91 2.81 -6.98
CA GLU A 52 -12.01 1.45 -6.42
C GLU A 52 -11.66 0.36 -7.44
N ARG A 53 -12.22 0.45 -8.65
CA ARG A 53 -11.88 -0.49 -9.74
C ARG A 53 -10.38 -0.48 -10.04
N LYS A 54 -9.77 0.70 -10.09
CA LYS A 54 -8.32 0.86 -10.29
C LYS A 54 -7.52 0.27 -9.13
N ILE A 55 -7.93 0.49 -7.88
CA ILE A 55 -7.28 -0.08 -6.70
C ILE A 55 -7.26 -1.61 -6.77
N ARG A 56 -8.41 -2.24 -7.05
CA ARG A 56 -8.51 -3.71 -7.17
C ARG A 56 -7.63 -4.24 -8.30
N ALA A 57 -7.71 -3.64 -9.48
CA ALA A 57 -6.91 -4.05 -10.65
C ALA A 57 -5.40 -3.91 -10.38
N VAL A 58 -4.98 -2.81 -9.76
CA VAL A 58 -3.58 -2.58 -9.40
C VAL A 58 -3.12 -3.58 -8.35
N ILE A 59 -3.84 -3.78 -7.26
CA ILE A 59 -3.44 -4.73 -6.20
C ILE A 59 -3.35 -6.17 -6.73
N GLY A 60 -4.25 -6.55 -7.63
CA GLY A 60 -4.25 -7.84 -8.32
C GLY A 60 -3.19 -7.99 -9.42
N SER A 61 -2.34 -7.00 -9.65
CA SER A 61 -1.31 -7.03 -10.69
C SER A 61 0.06 -7.51 -10.19
N GLU A 62 0.81 -8.17 -11.07
CA GLU A 62 2.21 -8.54 -10.81
C GLU A 62 3.11 -7.30 -10.69
N GLU A 63 2.80 -6.24 -11.43
CA GLU A 63 3.56 -4.98 -11.38
C GLU A 63 3.50 -4.35 -9.98
N PHE A 64 2.32 -4.32 -9.37
CA PHE A 64 2.17 -3.80 -8.00
C PHE A 64 2.95 -4.65 -7.01
N ARG A 65 2.74 -5.98 -7.02
CA ARG A 65 3.48 -6.92 -6.18
C ARG A 65 5.00 -6.70 -6.29
N THR A 66 5.52 -6.71 -7.52
CA THR A 66 6.95 -6.54 -7.79
C THR A 66 7.47 -5.20 -7.24
N ARG A 67 6.72 -4.10 -7.42
CA ARG A 67 7.11 -2.78 -6.92
C ARG A 67 7.09 -2.69 -5.39
N VAL A 68 6.14 -3.34 -4.72
CA VAL A 68 6.11 -3.41 -3.26
C VAL A 68 7.28 -4.23 -2.74
N LEU A 69 7.47 -5.45 -3.26
CA LEU A 69 8.52 -6.36 -2.81
C LEU A 69 9.93 -5.80 -3.04
N ASN A 70 10.14 -5.08 -4.15
CA ASN A 70 11.43 -4.49 -4.50
C ASN A 70 11.58 -3.02 -4.10
N HIS A 71 10.65 -2.44 -3.33
CA HIS A 71 10.81 -1.08 -2.83
C HIS A 71 12.10 -0.96 -2.00
N THR A 72 12.88 0.08 -2.26
CA THR A 72 14.15 0.32 -1.56
C THR A 72 14.18 1.68 -0.88
N TYR A 73 14.76 1.72 0.31
CA TYR A 73 15.12 2.93 1.02
C TYR A 73 16.49 2.77 1.66
N ALA A 74 17.35 3.79 1.49
CA ALA A 74 18.74 3.81 1.96
C ALA A 74 19.54 2.55 1.53
N GLY A 75 19.39 2.14 0.26
CA GLY A 75 20.08 0.98 -0.32
C GLY A 75 19.59 -0.39 0.15
N LYS A 76 18.53 -0.46 0.96
CA LYS A 76 17.97 -1.70 1.49
C LYS A 76 16.55 -1.92 0.97
N LYS A 77 16.14 -3.18 0.76
CA LYS A 77 14.76 -3.56 0.38
C LYS A 77 13.81 -3.40 1.57
N GLN A 78 13.40 -2.17 1.84
CA GLN A 78 12.52 -1.78 2.93
C GLN A 78 11.80 -0.47 2.61
N PHE A 79 10.71 -0.20 3.32
CA PHE A 79 10.12 1.13 3.45
C PHE A 79 10.70 1.84 4.68
N LEU A 80 10.71 3.18 4.70
CA LEU A 80 11.21 3.98 5.83
C LEU A 80 10.40 3.76 7.13
N SER A 81 9.07 3.83 7.05
CA SER A 81 8.16 3.71 8.20
C SER A 81 7.37 2.40 8.11
N ASN A 82 8.08 1.29 8.25
CA ASN A 82 7.58 -0.08 8.02
C ASN A 82 7.12 -0.82 9.28
N ASN A 83 7.17 -0.21 10.46
CA ASN A 83 6.89 -0.85 11.75
C ASN A 83 7.74 -2.12 12.00
N GLY A 84 8.96 -2.18 11.47
CA GLY A 84 9.84 -3.36 11.56
C GLY A 84 9.46 -4.51 10.63
N LEU A 85 8.47 -4.32 9.74
CA LEU A 85 8.04 -5.34 8.77
C LEU A 85 8.90 -5.33 7.50
N THR A 86 9.11 -6.51 6.94
CA THR A 86 9.66 -6.68 5.59
C THR A 86 8.64 -6.26 4.52
N ASN A 87 9.12 -5.97 3.30
CA ASN A 87 8.23 -5.65 2.17
C ASN A 87 7.20 -6.76 1.89
N ALA A 88 7.60 -8.03 2.06
CA ALA A 88 6.71 -9.18 1.88
C ALA A 88 5.60 -9.21 2.95
N GLN A 89 5.94 -8.92 4.21
CA GLN A 89 4.95 -8.81 5.29
C GLN A 89 4.01 -7.61 5.09
N ILE A 90 4.51 -6.48 4.59
CA ILE A 90 3.66 -5.33 4.24
C ILE A 90 2.69 -5.71 3.12
N TYR A 91 3.18 -6.34 2.05
CA TYR A 91 2.33 -6.82 0.96
C TYR A 91 1.27 -7.80 1.47
N GLN A 92 1.66 -8.78 2.28
CA GLN A 92 0.72 -9.71 2.89
C GLN A 92 -0.32 -8.98 3.74
N LYS A 93 0.07 -7.98 4.54
CA LYS A 93 -0.88 -7.20 5.35
C LYS A 93 -1.90 -6.42 4.50
N ILE A 94 -1.50 -5.94 3.33
CA ILE A 94 -2.40 -5.33 2.35
C ILE A 94 -3.43 -6.38 1.89
N LEU A 95 -2.97 -7.56 1.48
CA LEU A 95 -3.86 -8.65 1.04
C LEU A 95 -4.73 -9.23 2.15
N GLU A 96 -4.34 -9.08 3.41
CA GLU A 96 -5.17 -9.55 4.51
C GLU A 96 -6.37 -8.62 4.77
N GLY A 97 -6.26 -7.33 4.48
CA GLY A 97 -7.32 -6.35 4.71
C GLY A 97 -7.64 -6.09 6.19
N ALA A 98 -6.89 -6.67 7.13
CA ALA A 98 -7.15 -6.52 8.57
C ALA A 98 -6.74 -5.13 9.08
N GLU A 99 -7.69 -4.21 9.05
CA GLU A 99 -7.57 -2.84 9.57
C GLU A 99 -7.58 -2.78 11.10
N LYS A 100 -7.03 -1.72 11.67
CA LYS A 100 -6.98 -1.54 13.13
C LYS A 100 -8.36 -1.57 13.79
N LEU A 101 -9.38 -1.03 13.12
CA LEU A 101 -10.76 -0.98 13.63
C LEU A 101 -11.64 -2.14 13.11
N THR A 102 -11.12 -2.92 12.17
CA THR A 102 -11.76 -4.10 11.60
C THR A 102 -10.70 -5.21 11.50
N PRO A 103 -10.27 -5.79 12.62
CA PRO A 103 -9.09 -6.68 12.63
C PRO A 103 -9.33 -8.03 11.94
N THR A 104 -10.56 -8.31 11.53
CA THR A 104 -10.90 -9.51 10.76
C THR A 104 -10.25 -9.45 9.38
N LYS A 105 -9.46 -10.47 9.04
CA LYS A 105 -8.90 -10.62 7.69
C LYS A 105 -10.02 -10.99 6.72
N ASN A 106 -10.28 -10.13 5.74
CA ASN A 106 -11.34 -10.31 4.75
C ASN A 106 -10.86 -10.04 3.31
N ASN A 107 -9.56 -9.78 3.11
CA ASN A 107 -8.99 -9.48 1.80
C ASN A 107 -9.65 -8.27 1.11
N ALA A 108 -10.05 -7.26 1.91
CA ALA A 108 -10.68 -6.06 1.42
C ALA A 108 -10.13 -4.78 2.06
N MET A 109 -10.34 -3.66 1.37
CA MET A 109 -10.21 -2.31 1.93
C MET A 109 -11.59 -1.85 2.44
N ASP A 110 -11.73 -1.52 3.72
CA ASP A 110 -13.01 -1.20 4.38
C ASP A 110 -13.05 0.25 4.88
N ILE A 111 -13.38 1.19 3.99
CA ILE A 111 -13.31 2.63 4.30
C ILE A 111 -14.62 3.35 4.04
N THR A 112 -14.81 4.45 4.76
CA THR A 112 -15.86 5.44 4.43
C THR A 112 -15.20 6.68 3.88
N VAL A 113 -15.56 7.11 2.67
CA VAL A 113 -15.06 8.35 2.08
C VAL A 113 -16.07 9.47 2.32
N LYS A 114 -15.60 10.55 2.94
CA LYS A 114 -16.37 11.78 3.14
C LYS A 114 -15.69 12.93 2.42
N LEU A 115 -16.45 13.68 1.63
CA LEU A 115 -15.95 14.92 1.05
C LEU A 115 -16.10 16.07 2.05
N TYR A 116 -15.11 16.96 2.06
CA TYR A 116 -15.16 18.22 2.80
C TYR A 116 -14.47 19.31 2.01
N TYR A 117 -14.74 20.58 2.29
CA TYR A 117 -13.98 21.68 1.69
C TYR A 117 -13.14 22.39 2.74
N GLN A 118 -11.87 22.60 2.41
CA GLN A 118 -11.00 23.52 3.13
C GLN A 118 -9.98 24.11 2.15
N ASN A 119 -9.74 25.41 2.20
CA ASN A 119 -8.68 26.02 1.40
C ASN A 119 -7.30 25.79 2.03
N SER A 120 -6.78 24.56 1.94
CA SER A 120 -5.47 24.16 2.44
C SER A 120 -4.67 23.40 1.38
N SER A 121 -3.48 22.93 1.73
CA SER A 121 -2.67 22.01 0.93
C SER A 121 -2.98 20.53 1.20
N THR A 122 -3.82 20.23 2.21
CA THR A 122 -4.21 18.87 2.58
C THR A 122 -5.18 18.30 1.54
N VAL A 123 -4.74 17.25 0.85
CA VAL A 123 -5.52 16.53 -0.16
C VAL A 123 -6.61 15.67 0.50
N GLY A 124 -6.21 14.95 1.54
CA GLY A 124 -7.09 14.19 2.40
C GLY A 124 -6.42 13.99 3.76
N TYR A 125 -7.20 13.47 4.69
CA TYR A 125 -6.68 13.05 5.98
C TYR A 125 -7.57 11.99 6.61
N THR A 126 -7.00 11.32 7.60
CA THR A 126 -7.73 10.38 8.41
C THR A 126 -7.25 10.35 9.85
N THR A 127 -8.01 9.70 10.72
CA THR A 127 -7.60 9.38 12.10
C THR A 127 -7.61 7.86 12.29
N THR A 128 -6.79 7.37 13.21
CA THR A 128 -6.70 5.93 13.49
C THR A 128 -7.88 5.38 14.31
N SER A 129 -8.77 6.27 14.79
CA SER A 129 -9.95 5.96 15.61
C SER A 129 -11.28 5.96 14.85
N SER A 130 -11.27 6.19 13.53
CA SER A 130 -12.45 6.13 12.67
C SER A 130 -12.18 5.27 11.43
N LYS A 131 -13.20 4.82 10.70
CA LYS A 131 -13.05 4.27 9.33
C LYS A 131 -13.10 5.35 8.26
N VAL A 132 -13.43 6.58 8.64
CA VAL A 132 -13.64 7.69 7.71
C VAL A 132 -12.32 8.22 7.20
N ILE A 133 -12.20 8.36 5.89
CA ILE A 133 -11.18 9.14 5.19
C ILE A 133 -11.86 10.40 4.65
N ASN A 134 -11.32 11.55 5.01
CA ASN A 134 -11.82 12.84 4.55
C ASN A 134 -11.02 13.26 3.32
N MET A 135 -11.69 13.56 2.22
CA MET A 135 -11.05 14.04 0.99
C MET A 135 -11.50 15.46 0.67
N ASN A 136 -10.54 16.34 0.43
CA ASN A 136 -10.79 17.75 0.23
C ASN A 136 -11.29 18.02 -1.20
N THR A 137 -12.48 18.61 -1.33
CA THR A 137 -13.11 18.90 -2.63
C THR A 137 -12.29 19.85 -3.49
N LYS A 138 -11.45 20.70 -2.88
CA LYS A 138 -10.46 21.50 -3.61
C LYS A 138 -9.59 20.65 -4.54
N PHE A 139 -9.25 19.43 -4.12
CA PHE A 139 -8.44 18.48 -4.88
C PHE A 139 -9.28 17.45 -5.60
N PHE A 140 -10.25 16.83 -4.92
CA PHE A 140 -11.12 15.81 -5.51
C PHE A 140 -11.81 16.27 -6.80
N ASN A 141 -12.25 17.53 -6.87
CA ASN A 141 -12.94 18.05 -8.05
C ASN A 141 -12.04 18.09 -9.30
N LYS A 142 -10.75 18.41 -9.12
CA LYS A 142 -9.76 18.51 -10.20
C LYS A 142 -9.00 17.20 -10.46
N TYR A 143 -9.01 16.27 -9.51
CA TYR A 143 -8.33 15.00 -9.61
C TYR A 143 -9.05 14.02 -10.54
N THR A 144 -8.23 13.25 -11.25
CA THR A 144 -8.61 12.02 -11.95
C THR A 144 -8.92 10.91 -10.94
N SER A 145 -9.57 9.82 -11.36
CA SER A 145 -9.80 8.68 -10.47
C SER A 145 -8.50 7.99 -10.04
N SER A 146 -7.42 8.08 -10.81
CA SER A 146 -6.09 7.58 -10.42
C SER A 146 -5.50 8.38 -9.24
N GLU A 147 -5.62 9.70 -9.25
CA GLU A 147 -5.18 10.55 -8.15
C GLU A 147 -6.09 10.40 -6.91
N VAL A 148 -7.38 10.12 -7.11
CA VAL A 148 -8.29 9.74 -6.02
C VAL A 148 -7.87 8.39 -5.42
N ALA A 149 -7.53 7.38 -6.25
CA ALA A 149 -7.02 6.08 -5.81
C ALA A 149 -5.71 6.21 -5.03
N HIS A 150 -4.79 7.08 -5.48
CA HIS A 150 -3.57 7.44 -4.74
C HIS A 150 -3.89 7.90 -3.32
N ASN A 151 -4.80 8.87 -3.18
CA ASN A 151 -5.15 9.42 -1.87
C ASN A 151 -5.86 8.37 -1.01
N MET A 152 -6.80 7.60 -1.56
CA MET A 152 -7.48 6.51 -0.84
C MET A 152 -6.48 5.47 -0.33
N MET A 153 -5.52 5.04 -1.16
CA MET A 153 -4.47 4.10 -0.77
C MET A 153 -3.59 4.65 0.36
N HIS A 154 -3.16 5.92 0.24
CA HIS A 154 -2.37 6.59 1.27
C HIS A 154 -3.08 6.56 2.63
N GLU A 155 -4.34 7.01 2.65
CA GLU A 155 -5.14 7.10 3.87
C GLU A 155 -5.52 5.73 4.42
N TRP A 156 -5.73 4.73 3.56
CA TRP A 156 -5.97 3.35 3.99
C TRP A 156 -4.73 2.72 4.63
N MET A 157 -3.50 3.06 4.21
CA MET A 157 -2.29 2.59 4.91
C MET A 157 -2.25 3.05 6.37
N HIS A 158 -2.82 4.21 6.69
CA HIS A 158 -3.00 4.62 8.08
C HIS A 158 -3.99 3.72 8.84
N LYS A 159 -5.01 3.16 8.16
CA LYS A 159 -5.95 2.19 8.75
C LYS A 159 -5.31 0.84 9.01
N LEU A 160 -4.33 0.46 8.21
CA LEU A 160 -3.48 -0.72 8.46
C LEU A 160 -2.42 -0.48 9.56
N GLY A 161 -2.35 0.72 10.13
CA GLY A 161 -1.48 1.05 11.27
C GLY A 161 -0.10 1.60 10.87
N TYR A 162 0.10 1.98 9.62
CA TYR A 162 1.32 2.65 9.19
C TYR A 162 1.25 4.15 9.45
N SER A 163 2.40 4.76 9.72
CA SER A 163 2.51 6.20 9.98
C SER A 163 3.65 6.80 9.16
N HIS A 164 3.79 8.12 9.24
CA HIS A 164 4.93 8.87 8.73
C HIS A 164 5.07 10.16 9.55
N THR A 165 6.20 10.87 9.42
CA THR A 165 6.36 12.20 10.04
C THR A 165 5.28 13.18 9.56
N SER A 166 4.81 14.07 10.43
CA SER A 166 3.76 15.06 10.10
C SER A 166 4.29 16.23 9.30
N TYR A 167 5.55 16.61 9.50
CA TYR A 167 6.24 17.65 8.74
C TYR A 167 6.93 17.07 7.50
N TYR A 168 7.15 17.94 6.52
CA TYR A 168 7.83 17.58 5.28
C TYR A 168 9.29 17.20 5.53
N THR A 169 9.70 16.05 5.00
CA THR A 169 11.09 15.65 4.85
C THR A 169 11.25 15.00 3.47
N SER A 170 12.44 15.10 2.88
CA SER A 170 12.74 14.44 1.61
C SER A 170 12.61 12.92 1.68
N SER A 171 12.77 12.33 2.88
CA SER A 171 12.64 10.89 3.11
C SER A 171 11.20 10.42 3.33
N ARG A 172 10.25 11.31 3.65
CA ARG A 172 8.84 10.96 3.93
C ARG A 172 8.18 10.21 2.77
N ILE A 173 8.61 10.47 1.53
CA ILE A 173 8.11 9.80 0.32
C ILE A 173 8.37 8.29 0.30
N TYR A 174 9.31 7.80 1.12
CA TYR A 174 9.65 6.37 1.26
C TYR A 174 8.91 5.69 2.43
N SER A 175 8.08 6.44 3.18
CA SER A 175 7.18 5.83 4.19
C SER A 175 6.12 4.97 3.50
N VAL A 176 5.58 3.97 4.21
CA VAL A 176 4.58 3.05 3.64
C VAL A 176 3.38 3.78 3.02
N PRO A 177 2.72 4.75 3.69
CA PRO A 177 1.58 5.45 3.10
C PRO A 177 1.94 6.24 1.83
N TYR A 178 3.07 6.95 1.81
CA TYR A 178 3.48 7.73 0.64
C TYR A 178 3.94 6.87 -0.52
N ALA A 179 4.80 5.89 -0.25
CA ALA A 179 5.39 5.06 -1.28
C ALA A 179 4.30 4.21 -1.97
N LEU A 180 3.37 3.63 -1.20
CA LEU A 180 2.28 2.84 -1.78
C LEU A 180 1.24 3.71 -2.49
N GLY A 181 0.92 4.89 -1.96
CA GLY A 181 0.11 5.87 -2.68
C GLY A 181 0.76 6.24 -4.02
N LYS A 182 2.07 6.51 -4.05
CA LYS A 182 2.81 6.82 -5.27
C LYS A 182 2.78 5.66 -6.27
N ILE A 183 3.06 4.43 -5.83
CA ILE A 183 2.98 3.24 -6.68
C ILE A 183 1.57 3.09 -7.26
N MET A 184 0.53 3.28 -6.45
CA MET A 184 -0.87 3.27 -6.91
C MET A 184 -1.10 4.32 -8.00
N ASN A 185 -0.67 5.56 -7.80
CA ASN A 185 -0.82 6.64 -8.79
C ASN A 185 -0.14 6.34 -10.13
N GLU A 186 1.04 5.71 -10.08
CA GLU A 186 1.82 5.39 -11.28
C GLU A 186 1.24 4.21 -12.07
N LEU A 187 0.56 3.27 -11.40
CA LEU A 187 -0.03 2.09 -12.04
C LEU A 187 -1.50 2.29 -12.43
N ALA A 188 -2.27 3.02 -11.64
CA ALA A 188 -3.72 3.20 -11.83
C ALA A 188 -4.14 3.77 -13.21
N PRO A 189 -3.35 4.61 -13.91
CA PRO A 189 -3.69 5.02 -15.27
C PRO A 189 -3.66 3.90 -16.32
N LYS A 190 -3.00 2.76 -16.05
CA LYS A 190 -2.92 1.62 -16.97
C LYS A 190 -4.12 0.67 -16.92
N TYR A 191 -4.95 0.79 -15.87
CA TYR A 191 -6.10 -0.07 -15.57
C TYR A 191 -7.39 0.75 -15.56
#